data_AF-A0A162FJA6-F1
#
_entry.id   AF-A0A162FJA6-F1
#
_cell.length_a   1.000
_cell.length_b   1.000
_cell.length_c   1.000
_cell.angle_alpha   90.00
_cell.angle_beta   90.00
_cell.angle_gamma   90.00
#
_symmetry.space_group_name_H-M   'P 1'
#
loop_
_entity.id
_entity.type
_entity.pdbx_description
1 polymer ?
#
loop_
_entity_poly.entity_id
_entity_poly.type
_entity_poly.pdbx_seq_one_letter_code
_entity_poly.pdbx_strand_id
1 'polypeptide(L)'
;MAEYSETSAIIISLIIGFILSFLFDNVFVLAFIGFLSTYMVSKEEKSYLVGIMTAMIFSTLNFAYGMVITPDIPERMLAQVRMDQINLILGFLATMVISGFLGFIGGFLAEKAYIVINRNK
;
A
#
# COMPACT_ATOMS: atom_id res chain seq x y z
N MET A 1 -7.58 -12.51 19.65
CA MET A 1 -7.31 -12.17 18.23
C MET A 1 -5.80 -12.27 18.06
N ALA A 2 -5.27 -12.61 16.88
CA ALA A 2 -3.82 -12.70 16.73
C ALA A 2 -3.23 -11.28 16.85
N GLU A 3 -2.49 -11.03 17.92
CA GLU A 3 -1.88 -9.74 18.23
C GLU A 3 -0.45 -9.79 17.72
N TYR A 4 -0.19 -9.08 16.62
CA TYR A 4 1.14 -8.95 16.04
C TYR A 4 1.74 -7.60 16.41
N SER A 5 3.07 -7.53 16.44
CA SER A 5 3.78 -6.25 16.44
C SER A 5 3.55 -5.52 15.12
N GLU A 6 3.69 -4.18 15.13
CA GLU A 6 3.57 -3.35 13.93
C GLU A 6 4.37 -3.91 12.75
N THR A 7 5.65 -4.21 12.96
CA THR A 7 6.55 -4.72 11.91
C THR A 7 6.06 -6.03 11.31
N SER A 8 5.64 -6.99 12.15
CA SER A 8 5.14 -8.28 11.67
C SER A 8 3.84 -8.12 10.88
N ALA A 9 2.93 -7.26 11.35
CA ALA A 9 1.68 -6.98 10.66
C ALA A 9 1.92 -6.33 9.29
N ILE A 10 2.86 -5.38 9.19
CA ILE A 10 3.28 -4.77 7.93
C ILE A 10 3.81 -5.85 6.98
N ILE A 11 4.78 -6.66 7.40
CA ILE A 11 5.41 -7.69 6.55
C ILE A 11 4.38 -8.68 6.02
N ILE A 12 3.51 -9.21 6.89
CA ILE A 12 2.47 -10.16 6.47
C ILE A 12 1.52 -9.52 5.46
N SER A 13 1.13 -8.26 5.70
CA SER A 13 0.23 -7.52 4.80
C SER A 13 0.88 -7.21 3.46
N LEU A 14 2.20 -6.98 3.40
CA LEU A 14 2.93 -6.81 2.14
C LEU A 14 2.95 -8.10 1.31
N ILE A 15 3.17 -9.25 1.95
CA ILE A 15 3.14 -10.56 1.28
C ILE A 15 1.75 -10.81 0.69
N ILE A 16 0.70 -10.58 1.49
CA ILE A 16 -0.70 -10.73 1.05
C ILE A 16 -1.03 -9.74 -0.05
N GLY A 17 -0.57 -8.48 0.05
CA GLY A 17 -0.72 -7.45 -0.96
C GLY A 17 -0.11 -7.83 -2.30
N PHE A 18 1.08 -8.42 -2.28
CA PHE A 18 1.74 -8.90 -3.49
C PHE A 18 0.92 -10.00 -4.17
N ILE A 19 0.42 -10.97 -3.39
CA ILE A 19 -0.46 -12.02 -3.92
C ILE A 19 -1.74 -11.40 -4.50
N LEU A 20 -2.40 -10.49 -3.78
CA LEU A 20 -3.65 -9.86 -4.22
C LEU A 20 -3.50 -9.00 -5.48
N SER A 21 -2.32 -8.45 -5.74
CA SER A 21 -2.05 -7.62 -6.92
C SER A 21 -2.14 -8.40 -8.23
N PHE A 22 -2.08 -9.73 -8.19
CA PHE A 22 -2.33 -10.57 -9.36
C PHE A 22 -3.83 -10.78 -9.64
N LEU A 23 -4.71 -10.49 -8.67
CA LEU A 23 -6.15 -10.78 -8.75
C LEU A 23 -7.02 -9.53 -8.80
N PHE A 24 -6.55 -8.39 -8.24
CA PHE A 24 -7.35 -7.19 -8.05
C PHE A 24 -6.60 -5.92 -8.45
N ASP A 25 -7.36 -4.84 -8.66
CA ASP A 25 -6.80 -3.52 -8.98
C ASP A 25 -6.00 -2.94 -7.80
N ASN A 26 -4.93 -2.21 -8.15
CA ASN A 26 -4.02 -1.59 -7.18
C ASN A 26 -4.71 -0.68 -6.15
N VAL A 27 -5.79 0.02 -6.55
CA VAL A 27 -6.56 0.89 -5.62
C VAL A 27 -7.17 0.07 -4.49
N PHE A 28 -7.80 -1.06 -4.83
CA PHE A 28 -8.38 -1.98 -3.85
C PHE A 28 -7.28 -2.59 -2.97
N VAL A 29 -6.18 -3.07 -3.60
CA VAL A 29 -5.07 -3.68 -2.87
C VAL A 29 -4.49 -2.73 -1.83
N LEU A 30 -4.23 -1.47 -2.19
CA LEU A 30 -3.66 -0.46 -1.28
C LEU A 30 -4.57 -0.18 -0.09
N ALA A 31 -5.88 -0.02 -0.32
CA ALA A 31 -6.83 0.16 0.76
C ALA A 31 -6.93 -1.09 1.65
N PHE A 32 -6.93 -2.28 1.03
CA PHE A 32 -7.05 -3.55 1.74
C PHE A 32 -5.83 -3.86 2.62
N ILE A 33 -4.60 -3.68 2.11
CA ILE A 33 -3.40 -3.91 2.93
C ILE A 33 -3.28 -2.90 4.06
N GLY A 34 -3.72 -1.66 3.85
CA GLY A 34 -3.78 -0.65 4.91
C GLY A 34 -4.76 -1.03 6.02
N PHE A 35 -5.91 -1.60 5.64
CA PHE A 35 -6.86 -2.19 6.58
C PHE A 35 -6.25 -3.40 7.30
N LEU A 36 -5.70 -4.34 6.55
CA LEU A 36 -5.22 -5.61 7.08
C LEU A 36 -4.08 -5.41 8.09
N SER A 37 -3.09 -4.57 7.76
CA SER A 37 -1.97 -4.31 8.65
C SER A 37 -2.44 -3.67 9.96
N THR A 38 -3.28 -2.64 9.87
CA THR A 38 -3.86 -1.98 11.06
C THR A 38 -4.78 -2.91 11.84
N TYR A 39 -5.46 -3.85 11.17
CA TYR A 39 -6.36 -4.79 11.82
C TYR A 39 -5.59 -5.82 12.66
N MET A 40 -4.43 -6.28 12.19
CA MET A 40 -3.59 -7.31 12.82
C MET A 40 -2.73 -6.82 14.00
N VAL A 41 -2.49 -5.51 14.10
CA VAL A 41 -1.67 -4.92 15.16
C VAL A 41 -2.35 -5.08 16.53
N SER A 42 -1.52 -5.26 17.56
CA SER A 42 -1.92 -5.25 18.97
C SER A 42 -2.74 -4.00 19.33
N LYS A 43 -3.60 -4.10 20.34
CA LYS A 43 -4.53 -3.01 20.69
C LYS A 43 -3.83 -1.70 21.08
N GLU A 44 -2.68 -1.82 21.73
CA GLU A 44 -1.92 -0.70 22.27
C GLU A 44 -1.21 0.09 21.16
N GLU A 45 -0.86 -0.60 20.07
CA GLU A 45 -0.15 -0.04 18.91
C GLU A 45 -1.09 0.23 17.72
N LYS A 46 -2.39 -0.07 17.86
CA LYS A 46 -3.35 0.05 16.77
C LYS A 46 -3.57 1.52 16.39
N SER A 47 -3.09 1.88 15.21
CA SER A 47 -3.23 3.23 14.65
C SER A 47 -3.36 3.17 13.13
N TYR A 48 -4.20 4.03 12.57
CA TYR A 48 -4.30 4.24 11.12
C TYR A 48 -2.94 4.56 10.46
N LEU A 49 -1.96 5.07 11.22
CA LEU A 49 -0.60 5.34 10.74
C LEU A 49 0.09 4.06 10.22
N VAL A 50 -0.18 2.90 10.82
CA VAL A 50 0.35 1.61 10.35
C VAL A 50 -0.15 1.31 8.95
N GLY A 51 -1.44 1.57 8.69
CA GLY A 51 -2.05 1.41 7.37
C GLY A 51 -1.42 2.32 6.31
N ILE A 52 -1.20 3.60 6.65
CA ILE A 52 -0.50 4.57 5.79
C ILE A 52 0.90 4.06 5.43
N MET A 53 1.69 3.71 6.45
CA MET A 53 3.06 3.21 6.30
C MET A 53 3.11 1.97 5.41
N THR A 54 2.20 1.02 5.65
CA THR A 54 2.11 -0.21 4.85
C THR A 54 1.85 0.09 3.37
N ALA A 55 0.87 0.94 3.08
CA ALA A 55 0.51 1.29 1.71
C ALA A 55 1.64 2.05 1.00
N MET A 56 2.33 2.96 1.69
CA MET A 56 3.47 3.69 1.14
C MET A 56 4.66 2.77 0.84
N ILE A 57 4.99 1.83 1.75
CA ILE A 57 6.04 0.84 1.52
C ILE A 57 5.68 -0.01 0.30
N PHE A 58 4.44 -0.52 0.23
CA PHE A 58 3.97 -1.33 -0.89
C PHE A 58 4.04 -0.57 -2.22
N SER A 59 3.60 0.69 -2.26
CA SER A 59 3.66 1.50 -3.48
C SER A 59 5.10 1.83 -3.88
N THR A 60 6.01 1.99 -2.91
CA THR A 60 7.44 2.20 -3.19
C THR A 60 8.04 1.00 -3.91
N LEU A 61 7.75 -0.21 -3.41
CA LEU A 61 8.22 -1.46 -4.01
C LEU A 61 7.66 -1.64 -5.42
N ASN A 62 6.37 -1.38 -5.63
CA ASN A 62 5.75 -1.45 -6.95
C ASN A 62 6.30 -0.38 -7.91
N PHE A 63 6.56 0.83 -7.43
CA PHE A 63 7.15 1.88 -8.24
C PHE A 63 8.55 1.48 -8.69
N ALA A 64 9.38 0.97 -7.78
CA ALA A 64 10.72 0.46 -8.10
C ALA A 64 10.67 -0.72 -9.09
N TYR A 65 9.70 -1.63 -8.94
CA TYR A 65 9.50 -2.73 -9.87
C TYR A 65 9.12 -2.23 -11.28
N GLY A 66 8.24 -1.22 -11.36
CA GLY A 66 7.86 -0.58 -12.63
C GLY A 66 9.00 0.16 -13.32
N MET A 67 10.06 0.56 -12.59
CA MET A 67 11.27 1.13 -13.20
C MET A 67 12.16 0.06 -13.86
N VAL A 68 12.08 -1.20 -13.42
CA VAL A 68 12.89 -2.30 -13.96
C VAL A 68 12.19 -2.97 -15.14
N ILE A 69 10.85 -3.02 -15.14
CA ILE A 69 10.10 -3.55 -16.29
C ILE A 69 10.08 -2.52 -17.40
N THR A 70 10.69 -2.87 -18.53
CA THR A 70 10.55 -2.08 -19.75
C THR A 70 9.11 -2.20 -20.25
N PRO A 71 8.36 -1.10 -20.39
CA PRO A 71 7.05 -1.13 -21.01
C PRO A 71 7.16 -1.58 -22.48
N ASP A 72 6.16 -2.32 -22.97
CA ASP A 72 6.01 -2.65 -24.39
C ASP A 72 5.65 -1.37 -25.17
N ILE A 73 6.67 -0.59 -25.50
CA ILE A 73 6.54 0.63 -26.29
C ILE A 73 6.81 0.28 -27.75
N PRO A 74 5.93 0.67 -28.69
CA PRO A 74 6.18 0.51 -30.13
C PRO A 74 7.54 1.11 -30.53
N GLU A 75 8.31 0.42 -31.38
CA GLU A 75 9.68 0.82 -31.74
C GLU A 75 9.80 2.28 -32.24
N ARG A 76 8.75 2.81 -32.87
CA ARG A 76 8.70 4.19 -33.36
C ARG A 76 8.74 5.24 -32.27
N MET A 77 8.32 4.90 -31.05
CA MET A 77 8.34 5.78 -29.88
C MET A 77 9.59 5.58 -29.03
N LEU A 78 10.27 4.42 -29.09
CA LEU A 78 11.49 4.14 -28.31
C LEU A 78 12.59 5.18 -28.54
N ALA A 79 12.71 5.75 -29.74
CA ALA A 79 13.68 6.80 -30.05
C ALA A 79 13.44 8.12 -29.30
N GLN A 80 12.23 8.34 -28.76
CA GLN A 80 11.84 9.53 -28.01
C GLN A 80 11.72 9.27 -26.50
N VAL A 81 11.84 8.01 -26.07
CA VAL A 81 11.78 7.63 -24.64
C VAL A 81 13.12 7.97 -24.00
N ARG A 82 13.25 9.21 -23.55
CA ARG A 82 14.29 9.61 -22.61
C ARG A 82 13.72 9.57 -21.21
N MET A 83 14.54 9.11 -20.25
CA MET A 83 14.19 9.13 -18.84
C MET A 83 14.07 10.58 -18.37
N ASP A 84 12.84 11.05 -18.18
CA ASP A 84 12.57 12.38 -17.63
C ASP A 84 12.56 12.30 -16.11
N GLN A 85 13.67 12.73 -15.51
CA GLN A 85 13.88 12.70 -14.06
C GLN A 85 12.84 13.52 -13.29
N ILE A 86 12.35 14.64 -13.87
CA ILE A 86 11.37 15.50 -13.20
C ILE A 86 10.03 14.79 -13.13
N ASN A 87 9.58 14.23 -14.27
CA ASN A 87 8.33 13.47 -14.32
C ASN A 87 8.38 12.20 -13.47
N LEU A 88 9.54 11.56 -13.35
CA LEU A 88 9.73 10.42 -12.45
C LEU A 88 9.55 10.81 -10.98
N ILE A 89 10.15 11.92 -10.53
CA ILE A 89 10.01 12.42 -9.16
C ILE A 89 8.56 12.82 -8.88
N LEU A 90 7.92 13.56 -9.79
CA LEU A 90 6.53 13.97 -9.64
C LEU A 90 5.58 12.77 -9.60
N GLY A 91 5.80 11.77 -10.46
CA GLY A 91 5.03 10.53 -10.48
C GLY A 91 5.18 9.74 -9.18
N PHE A 92 6.40 9.67 -8.62
CA PHE A 92 6.66 9.04 -7.34
C PHE A 92 5.94 9.76 -6.19
N LEU A 93 6.04 11.09 -6.13
CA LEU A 93 5.38 11.89 -5.11
C LEU A 93 3.85 11.75 -5.19
N ALA A 94 3.28 11.81 -6.40
CA ALA A 94 1.85 11.59 -6.60
C ALA A 94 1.42 10.19 -6.13
N THR A 95 2.22 9.17 -6.47
CA THR A 95 1.98 7.78 -6.03
C THR A 95 1.98 7.68 -4.51
N MET A 96 2.92 8.32 -3.82
CA MET A 96 3.01 8.33 -2.36
C MET A 96 1.82 9.01 -1.68
N VAL A 97 1.35 10.13 -2.24
CA VAL A 97 0.18 10.84 -1.70
C VAL A 97 -1.08 9.99 -1.85
N ILE A 98 -1.28 9.39 -3.03
CA ILE A 98 -2.44 8.54 -3.31
C ILE A 98 -2.40 7.27 -2.44
N SER A 99 -1.25 6.60 -2.36
CA SER A 99 -1.11 5.38 -1.55
C SER A 99 -1.27 5.66 -0.07
N GLY A 100 -0.71 6.77 0.43
CA GLY A 100 -0.91 7.23 1.80
C GLY A 100 -2.38 7.48 2.11
N PHE A 101 -3.13 8.13 1.21
CA PHE A 101 -4.56 8.37 1.38
C PHE A 101 -5.39 7.07 1.39
N LEU A 102 -5.10 6.14 0.47
CA LEU A 102 -5.79 4.84 0.43
C LEU A 102 -5.45 3.98 1.65
N GLY A 103 -4.18 3.96 2.06
CA GLY A 103 -3.74 3.29 3.29
C GLY A 103 -4.39 3.87 4.54
N PHE A 104 -4.56 5.20 4.59
CA PHE A 104 -5.31 5.88 5.65
C PHE A 104 -6.77 5.42 5.70
N ILE A 105 -7.48 5.38 4.56
CA ILE A 105 -8.87 4.93 4.52
C ILE A 105 -8.99 3.50 5.06
N GLY A 106 -8.13 2.59 4.59
CA GLY A 106 -8.08 1.22 5.08
C GLY A 106 -7.79 1.13 6.58
N GLY A 107 -6.74 1.81 7.05
CA GLY A 107 -6.33 1.80 8.45
C GLY A 107 -7.38 2.41 9.38
N PHE A 108 -7.99 3.53 8.99
CA PHE A 108 -9.06 4.16 9.75
C PHE A 108 -10.28 3.24 9.91
N LEU A 109 -10.66 2.53 8.84
CA LEU A 109 -11.75 1.55 8.90
C LEU A 109 -11.41 0.39 9.86
N ALA A 110 -10.17 -0.10 9.85
CA ALA A 110 -9.73 -1.17 10.75
C ALA A 110 -9.75 -0.74 12.23
N GLU A 111 -9.33 0.49 12.51
CA GLU A 111 -9.36 1.09 13.84
C GLU A 111 -10.80 1.22 14.34
N LYS A 112 -11.71 1.73 13.51
CA LYS A 112 -13.15 1.86 13.85
C LYS A 112 -13.85 0.51 13.98
N ALA A 113 -13.58 -0.44 13.10
CA ALA A 113 -14.17 -1.78 13.14
C ALA A 113 -13.86 -2.47 14.47
N TYR A 114 -12.63 -2.33 14.97
CA TYR A 114 -12.23 -2.87 16.26
C TYR A 114 -13.03 -2.28 17.43
N ILE A 115 -13.23 -0.94 17.45
CA ILE A 115 -14.03 -0.27 18.48
C ILE A 115 -15.46 -0.82 18.49
N VAL A 116 -16.08 -0.97 17.32
CA VAL A 116 -17.45 -1.48 17.21
C VAL A 116 -17.56 -2.93 17.69
N ILE A 117 -16.63 -3.80 17.30
CA ILE A 117 -16.64 -5.21 17.69
C ILE A 117 -16.49 -5.39 19.21
N ASN A 118 -15.59 -4.62 19.85
CA ASN A 118 -15.40 -4.71 21.29
C ASN A 118 -16.45 -3.97 22.12
N ARG A 119 -17.17 -3.00 21.56
CA ARG A 119 -18.28 -2.33 22.26
C ARG A 119 -19.51 -3.24 22.41
N ASN A 120 -19.62 -4.27 21.57
CA ASN A 120 -20.71 -5.25 21.57
C ASN A 120 -20.36 -6.56 22.31
N LYS A 121 -19.22 -6.61 23.00
CA LYS A 121 -18.81 -7.69 23.90
C LYS A 121 -18.78 -7.18 25.33
#